data_AF-J9FUW0-F1
#
_entry.id   AF-J9FUW0-F1
#
_cell.length_a   1.000
_cell.length_b   1.000
_cell.length_c   1.000
_cell.angle_alpha   90.00
_cell.angle_beta   90.00
_cell.angle_gamma   90.00
#
_symmetry.space_group_name_H-M   'P 1'
#
loop_
_entity.id
_entity.type
_entity.pdbx_description
1 polymer ?
#
loop_
_entity_poly.entity_id
_entity_poly.type
_entity_poly.pdbx_seq_one_letter_code
_entity_poly.pdbx_strand_id
1 'polypeptide(L)' 'AYVKPFTISQTTVVRAIAYRFEGQSDIAEKTFTKTTADGIDAATVNGEDGNFTRYNLAGQRVGKDYKGIVIENGHKVVRK' A
#
# COMPACT_ATOMS: atom_id res chain seq x y z
N ALA A 1 -3.36 -36.31 18.41
CA ALA A 1 -2.72 -35.62 19.55
C ALA A 1 -1.87 -34.47 19.02
N TYR A 2 -1.85 -33.34 19.72
CA TYR A 2 -0.88 -32.27 19.44
C TYR A 2 0.52 -32.73 19.90
N VAL A 3 1.52 -32.59 19.04
CA VAL A 3 2.90 -33.07 19.30
C VAL A 3 3.97 -32.01 19.06
N LYS A 4 3.69 -30.99 18.25
CA LYS A 4 4.59 -29.87 17.95
C LYS A 4 3.80 -28.70 17.34
N PRO A 5 4.38 -27.49 17.29
CA PRO A 5 3.76 -26.35 16.62
C PRO A 5 3.40 -26.63 15.16
N PHE A 6 2.34 -25.98 14.68
CA PHE A 6 1.92 -26.00 13.27
C PHE A 6 1.71 -24.57 12.77
N THR A 7 1.83 -24.40 11.45
CA THR A 7 1.71 -23.08 10.79
C THR A 7 0.30 -22.91 10.22
N ILE A 8 -0.24 -21.71 10.39
CA ILE A 8 -1.51 -21.28 9.79
C ILE A 8 -1.18 -20.22 8.72
N SER A 9 -1.50 -20.49 7.45
CA SER A 9 -1.15 -19.62 6.31
C SER A 9 -2.34 -18.83 5.74
N GLN A 10 -3.53 -19.05 6.28
CA GLN A 10 -4.81 -18.47 5.88
C GLN A 10 -5.76 -18.39 7.06
N THR A 11 -6.85 -17.62 6.92
CA THR A 11 -7.88 -17.55 7.96
C THR A 11 -8.38 -18.94 8.30
N THR A 12 -8.27 -19.33 9.56
CA THR A 12 -8.52 -20.71 10.01
C THR A 12 -9.18 -20.70 11.38
N VAL A 13 -10.20 -21.54 11.57
CA VAL A 13 -10.78 -21.85 12.88
C VAL A 13 -10.03 -23.04 13.48
N VAL A 14 -9.44 -22.85 14.66
CA VAL A 14 -8.74 -23.90 15.41
C VAL A 14 -9.61 -24.33 16.58
N ARG A 15 -9.80 -25.64 16.72
CA ARG A 15 -10.50 -26.27 17.84
C ARG A 15 -9.55 -27.20 18.57
N ALA A 16 -9.55 -27.13 19.90
CA ALA A 16 -8.68 -27.95 20.75
C ALA A 16 -9.47 -28.54 21.93
N ILE A 17 -9.14 -29.77 22.30
CA ILE A 17 -9.70 -30.49 23.45
C ILE A 17 -8.57 -31.25 24.15
N ALA A 18 -8.59 -31.27 25.49
CA ALA A 18 -7.67 -32.03 26.30
C ALA A 18 -8.34 -33.31 26.80
N TYR A 19 -7.62 -34.42 26.72
CA TYR A 19 -8.02 -35.70 27.31
C TYR A 19 -7.16 -35.99 28.53
N ARG A 20 -7.77 -36.42 29.64
CA ARG A 20 -7.06 -36.89 30.84
C ARG A 20 -7.83 -38.05 31.47
N PHE A 21 -7.20 -39.23 31.50
CA PHE A 21 -7.87 -40.48 31.88
C PHE A 21 -9.16 -40.69 31.06
N GLU A 22 -10.30 -40.86 31.73
CA GLU A 22 -11.63 -41.00 31.12
C GLU A 22 -12.34 -39.65 30.92
N GLY A 23 -11.74 -38.54 31.34
CA GLY A 23 -12.30 -37.19 31.24
C GLY A 23 -11.81 -36.42 30.03
N GLN A 24 -12.65 -35.50 29.55
CA GLN A 24 -12.34 -34.54 28.49
C GLN A 24 -12.64 -33.12 28.98
N SER A 25 -11.88 -32.14 28.49
CA SER A 25 -12.23 -30.72 28.69
C SER A 25 -13.39 -30.31 27.78
N ASP A 26 -13.94 -29.12 28.02
CA ASP A 26 -14.69 -28.42 26.98
C ASP A 26 -13.79 -28.12 25.77
N ILE A 27 -14.42 -27.90 24.61
CA ILE A 27 -13.71 -27.54 23.38
C ILE A 27 -13.39 -26.05 23.41
N ALA A 28 -12.10 -25.71 23.30
CA ALA A 28 -11.66 -24.36 23.05
C ALA A 28 -11.68 -24.08 21.54
N GLU A 29 -12.29 -22.97 21.12
CA GLU A 29 -12.36 -22.56 19.71
C GLU A 29 -11.80 -21.14 19.54
N LYS A 30 -11.00 -20.96 18.48
CA LYS A 30 -10.48 -19.65 18.10
C LYS A 30 -10.37 -19.51 16.59
N THR A 31 -10.86 -18.40 16.07
CA THR A 31 -10.59 -17.97 14.69
C THR A 31 -9.30 -17.15 14.64
N PHE A 32 -8.36 -17.59 13.81
CA PHE A 32 -7.18 -16.83 13.43
C PHE A 32 -7.46 -16.21 12.07
N THR A 33 -7.58 -14.90 12.00
CA THR A 33 -7.83 -14.18 10.75
C THR A 33 -6.50 -13.79 10.12
N LYS A 34 -6.30 -14.15 8.85
CA LYS A 34 -5.20 -13.63 8.05
C LYS A 34 -5.52 -12.19 7.66
N THR A 35 -4.66 -11.26 8.06
CA THR A 35 -4.69 -9.90 7.54
C THR A 35 -3.99 -9.85 6.19
N THR A 36 -4.60 -9.22 5.20
CA THR A 36 -3.90 -8.76 4.00
C THR A 36 -3.24 -7.43 4.32
N ALA A 37 -2.01 -7.23 3.85
CA ALA A 37 -1.43 -5.90 3.86
C ALA A 37 -2.02 -5.14 2.67
N ASP A 38 -2.88 -4.16 2.93
CA ASP A 38 -3.49 -3.32 1.89
C ASP A 38 -2.51 -2.20 1.45
N GLY A 39 -1.22 -2.53 1.38
CA GLY A 39 -0.16 -1.59 1.04
C GLY A 39 -0.21 -1.14 -0.42
N ILE A 40 0.51 -0.06 -0.73
CA ILE A 40 0.71 0.38 -2.11
C ILE A 40 1.74 -0.55 -2.76
N ASP A 41 1.31 -1.38 -3.70
CA ASP A 41 2.17 -2.31 -4.46
C ASP A 41 3.13 -1.55 -5.40
N ALA A 42 2.68 -0.44 -5.98
CA ALA A 42 3.53 0.49 -6.74
C ALA A 42 2.92 1.90 -6.80
N ALA A 43 3.79 2.93 -6.78
CA ALA A 43 3.42 4.30 -7.13
C ALA A 43 3.72 4.53 -8.62
N THR A 44 2.68 4.50 -9.46
CA THR A 44 2.84 4.75 -10.90
C THR A 44 2.90 6.26 -11.15
N VAL A 45 4.03 6.75 -11.65
CA VAL A 45 4.09 8.06 -12.33
C VAL A 45 3.83 7.77 -13.80
N ASN A 46 2.61 8.04 -14.26
CA ASN A 46 2.34 8.09 -15.69
C ASN A 46 3.30 9.12 -16.28
N GLY A 47 4.13 8.69 -17.22
CA GLY A 47 5.35 9.38 -17.65
C GLY A 47 5.20 10.88 -17.86
N GLU A 48 6.33 11.58 -17.75
CA GLU A 48 6.50 13.01 -17.95
C GLU A 48 5.78 13.49 -19.23
N ASP A 49 4.51 13.86 -19.08
CA ASP A 49 3.73 14.41 -20.16
C ASP A 49 4.42 15.73 -20.54
N GLY A 50 5.09 15.75 -21.70
CA GLY A 50 5.91 16.90 -22.14
C GLY A 50 5.11 18.20 -22.32
N ASN A 51 3.82 18.17 -22.01
CA ASN A 51 2.90 19.28 -21.89
C ASN A 51 2.70 19.73 -20.42
N PHE A 52 3.79 19.99 -19.71
CA PHE A 52 3.69 20.52 -18.35
C PHE A 52 2.97 21.85 -18.33
N THR A 53 2.09 22.03 -17.34
CA THR A 53 1.51 23.34 -17.06
C THR A 53 2.65 24.26 -16.61
N ARG A 54 2.91 25.30 -17.40
CA ARG A 54 3.95 26.29 -17.10
C ARG A 54 3.39 27.37 -16.23
N TYR A 55 4.23 27.87 -15.34
CA TYR A 55 3.92 29.05 -14.55
C TYR A 55 5.01 30.10 -14.72
N ASN A 56 4.65 31.38 -14.77
CA ASN A 56 5.66 32.43 -14.62
C ASN A 56 6.14 32.50 -13.14
N LEU A 57 7.12 33.35 -12.85
CA LEU A 57 7.66 33.49 -11.48
C LEU A 57 6.63 34.03 -10.46
N ALA A 58 5.53 34.63 -10.93
CA ALA A 58 4.42 35.08 -10.10
C ALA A 58 3.37 33.97 -9.83
N GLY A 59 3.59 32.75 -10.34
CA GLY A 59 2.67 31.62 -10.15
C GLY A 59 1.45 31.62 -11.07
N GLN A 60 1.43 32.47 -12.11
CA GLN A 60 0.34 32.49 -13.10
C GLN A 60 0.61 31.45 -14.19
N ARG A 61 -0.42 30.70 -14.60
CA ARG A 61 -0.33 29.74 -15.71
C ARG A 61 -0.04 30.47 -17.03
N VAL A 62 0.89 29.95 -17.83
CA VAL A 62 1.27 30.54 -19.12
C VAL A 62 1.31 29.50 -20.25
N GLY A 63 1.08 29.97 -21.49
CA GLY A 63 1.08 29.14 -22.69
C GLY A 63 2.49 28.77 -23.19
N LYS A 64 2.57 28.00 -24.28
CA LYS A 64 3.84 27.55 -24.89
C LYS A 64 4.64 28.67 -25.54
N ASP A 65 3.96 29.71 -26.00
CA ASP A 65 4.59 30.83 -26.69
C ASP A 65 5.10 31.92 -25.74
N TYR A 66 4.92 31.72 -24.43
CA TYR A 66 5.42 32.64 -23.40
C TYR A 66 6.95 32.74 -23.43
N LYS A 67 7.45 33.97 -23.41
CA LYS A 67 8.87 34.30 -23.43
C LYS A 67 9.30 34.78 -22.04
N GLY A 68 10.43 34.29 -21.54
CA GLY A 68 10.95 34.63 -20.22
C GLY A 68 11.18 33.42 -19.33
N ILE A 69 11.29 33.65 -18.03
CA ILE A 69 11.53 32.60 -17.04
C ILE A 69 10.20 31.94 -16.65
N VAL A 70 10.14 30.62 -16.76
CA VAL A 70 8.99 29.79 -16.38
C VAL A 70 9.39 28.69 -15.41
N ILE A 71 8.42 28.18 -14.66
CA ILE A 71 8.52 26.99 -13.83
C ILE A 71 7.91 25.81 -14.61
N GLU A 72 8.73 24.80 -14.85
CA GLU A 72 8.39 23.53 -15.50
C GLU A 72 8.93 22.40 -14.62
N ASN A 73 8.10 21.43 -14.20
CA ASN A 73 8.52 20.34 -13.31
C ASN A 73 9.22 20.79 -12.02
N GLY A 74 8.81 21.92 -11.46
CA GLY A 74 9.46 22.50 -10.28
C GLY A 74 10.82 23.16 -10.56
N HIS A 75 11.30 23.18 -11.80
CA HIS A 75 12.57 23.80 -12.21
C HIS A 75 12.32 25.12 -12.94
N LYS A 76 13.21 26.10 -12.71
CA LYS A 76 13.19 27.37 -13.44
C LYS A 76 13.90 27.21 -14.78
N VAL A 77 13.23 27.55 -15.88
CA VAL A 77 13.72 27.41 -17.26
C VAL A 77 13.53 28.73 -18.01
N VAL A 78 14.47 29.07 -18.91
CA VAL A 78 14.35 30.26 -19.78
C VAL A 78 13.76 29.83 -21.12
N ARG A 79 12.63 30.42 -21.51
CA ARG A 79 12.00 30.27 -22.82
C ARG A 79 12.29 31.50 -23.68
N LYS A 80 12.96 31.26 -24.81
CA LYS A 80 13.25 32.25 -25.86
C LYS A 80 12.19 32.25 -26.92
#